data_AF-A0A357MDN3-F1
#
_entry.id   AF-A0A357MDN3-F1
#
_cell.length_a   1.000
_cell.length_b   1.000
_cell.length_c   1.000
_cell.angle_alpha   90.00
_cell.angle_beta   90.00
_cell.angle_gamma   90.00
#
_symmetry.space_group_name_H-M   'P 1'
#
loop_
_entity.id
_entity.type
_entity.pdbx_description
1 polymer ?
#
loop_
_entity_poly.entity_id
_entity_poly.type
_entity_poly.pdbx_seq_one_letter_code
_entity_poly.pdbx_strand_id
1 'polypeptide(L)'
;FQGKGDKKFMSFKGGVSALIDAMEEQLSDVEIIKGIRAERIAKDGERYRVTLADGRILDSDFAVLGTMHSTARALLQDEALNEDFNQLFNSSMIS
;
A
#
# COMPACT_ATOMS: atom_id res chain seq x y z
N PHE A 1 6.69 -19.61 -40.37
CA PHE A 1 6.12 -18.69 -39.36
C PHE A 1 7.24 -17.87 -38.73
N GLN A 2 7.70 -16.81 -39.40
CA GLN A 2 8.61 -15.83 -38.80
C GLN A 2 7.71 -14.74 -38.19
N GLY A 3 7.40 -14.86 -36.90
CA GLY A 3 6.55 -13.90 -36.19
C GLY A 3 7.25 -12.55 -36.10
N LYS A 4 6.63 -11.49 -36.62
CA LYS A 4 6.99 -10.10 -36.32
C LYS A 4 6.95 -9.95 -34.80
N GLY A 5 8.07 -9.51 -34.21
CA GLY A 5 8.20 -9.34 -32.77
C GLY A 5 7.32 -8.19 -32.28
N ASP A 6 6.04 -8.46 -32.07
CA ASP A 6 5.15 -7.55 -31.37
C ASP A 6 5.66 -7.38 -29.94
N LYS A 7 5.85 -6.13 -29.53
CA LYS A 7 6.44 -5.76 -28.24
C LYS A 7 5.59 -6.35 -27.11
N LYS A 8 6.12 -7.36 -26.41
CA LYS A 8 5.48 -8.03 -25.26
C LYS A 8 5.34 -7.14 -24.02
N PHE A 9 5.94 -5.95 -24.06
CA PHE A 9 6.00 -5.02 -22.95
C PHE A 9 5.49 -3.66 -23.40
N MET A 10 4.62 -3.07 -22.56
CA MET A 10 4.10 -1.73 -22.74
C MET A 10 4.77 -0.79 -21.74
N SER A 11 4.98 0.45 -22.16
CA SER A 11 5.46 1.52 -21.30
C SER A 11 4.78 2.83 -21.71
N PHE A 12 4.70 3.77 -20.78
CA PHE A 12 4.07 5.06 -21.00
C PHE A 12 5.12 6.10 -21.42
N LYS A 13 4.72 7.00 -22.32
CA LYS A 13 5.52 8.20 -22.61
C LYS A 13 5.54 9.05 -21.34
N GLY A 14 6.72 9.23 -20.74
CA GLY A 14 6.88 9.85 -19.42
C GLY A 14 7.17 8.86 -18.27
N GLY A 15 7.26 7.57 -18.57
CA GLY A 15 7.49 6.52 -17.57
C GLY A 15 6.21 6.08 -16.86
N VAL A 16 6.30 5.04 -16.03
CA VAL A 16 5.15 4.47 -15.30
C VAL A 16 4.56 5.48 -14.29
N SER A 17 5.33 6.47 -13.84
CA SER A 17 4.83 7.55 -12.98
C SER A 17 3.64 8.30 -13.60
N ALA A 18 3.64 8.50 -14.92
CA ALA A 18 2.52 9.18 -15.61
C ALA A 18 1.18 8.46 -15.41
N LEU A 19 1.18 7.13 -15.25
CA LEU A 19 -0.03 6.37 -14.91
C LEU A 19 -0.46 6.65 -13.46
N ILE A 20 0.49 6.68 -12.53
CA ILE A 20 0.21 6.94 -11.10
C ILE A 20 -0.33 8.35 -10.91
N ASP A 21 0.28 9.35 -11.56
CA ASP A 21 -0.13 10.75 -11.51
C ASP A 21 -1.56 10.91 -12.06
N ALA A 22 -1.87 10.26 -13.19
CA ALA A 22 -3.22 10.29 -13.77
C ALA A 22 -4.26 9.61 -12.86
N MET A 23 -3.92 8.49 -12.22
CA MET A 23 -4.81 7.83 -11.25
C MET A 23 -5.12 8.75 -10.07
N GLU A 24 -4.12 9.46 -9.56
CA GLU A 24 -4.31 10.44 -8.50
C GLU A 24 -5.22 11.60 -8.94
N GLU A 25 -5.03 12.16 -10.14
CA GLU A 25 -5.86 13.25 -10.66
C GLU A 25 -7.33 12.85 -10.82
N GLN A 26 -7.62 11.58 -11.16
CA GLN A 26 -8.99 11.09 -11.32
C GLN A 26 -9.71 10.81 -9.97
N LEU A 27 -8.97 10.71 -8.87
CA LEU A 27 -9.51 10.47 -7.53
C LEU A 27 -10.02 11.78 -6.89
N SER A 28 -11.09 12.34 -7.47
CA SER A 28 -11.59 13.67 -7.10
C SER A 28 -12.43 13.73 -5.80
N ASP A 29 -12.91 12.58 -5.31
CA ASP A 29 -13.81 12.50 -4.15
C ASP A 29 -13.21 11.66 -3.01
N VAL A 30 -11.90 11.81 -2.79
CA VAL A 30 -11.17 11.14 -1.71
C VAL A 30 -10.15 12.09 -1.09
N GLU A 31 -9.77 11.84 0.16
CA GLU A 31 -8.63 12.50 0.79
C GLU A 31 -7.36 11.67 0.55
N ILE A 32 -6.35 12.29 -0.07
CA ILE A 32 -5.03 11.66 -0.24
C ILE A 32 -4.04 12.30 0.74
N ILE A 33 -3.74 11.56 1.81
CA ILE A 33 -2.82 12.01 2.85
C ILE A 33 -1.39 11.60 2.45
N LYS A 34 -0.57 12.58 2.05
CA LYS A 34 0.85 12.37 1.71
C LYS A 34 1.78 12.85 2.82
N GLY A 35 3.00 12.30 2.85
CA GLY A 35 4.06 12.72 3.77
C GLY A 35 3.87 12.27 5.21
N ILE A 36 2.80 11.53 5.51
CA ILE A 36 2.42 11.13 6.86
C ILE A 36 2.18 9.63 6.83
N ARG A 37 2.89 8.89 7.70
CA ARG A 37 2.74 7.44 7.82
C ARG A 37 1.64 7.09 8.81
N ALA A 38 0.94 5.99 8.56
CA ALA A 38 0.20 5.31 9.60
C ALA A 38 1.17 4.62 10.58
N GLU A 39 0.84 4.60 11.86
CA GLU A 39 1.65 4.00 12.92
C GLU A 39 0.99 2.79 13.56
N ARG A 40 -0.34 2.77 13.62
CA ARG A 40 -1.10 1.69 14.24
C ARG A 40 -2.50 1.60 13.69
N ILE A 41 -2.99 0.38 13.55
CA ILE A 41 -4.38 0.07 13.22
C ILE A 41 -4.91 -0.84 14.32
N ALA A 42 -5.99 -0.42 14.97
CA ALA A 42 -6.61 -1.21 16.02
C ALA A 42 -8.11 -1.31 15.80
N LYS A 43 -8.67 -2.48 16.09
CA LYS A 43 -10.12 -2.67 16.10
C LYS A 43 -10.70 -2.02 17.35
N ASP A 44 -11.74 -1.21 17.18
CA ASP A 44 -12.52 -0.57 18.24
C ASP A 44 -14.01 -0.87 18.00
N GLY A 45 -14.50 -1.92 18.67
CA GLY A 45 -15.84 -2.48 18.40
C GLY A 45 -15.97 -3.02 16.97
N GLU A 46 -16.92 -2.49 16.21
CA GLU A 46 -17.19 -2.85 14.81
C GLU A 46 -16.35 -2.05 13.80
N ARG A 47 -15.49 -1.13 14.27
CA ARG A 47 -14.70 -0.23 13.43
C ARG A 47 -13.21 -0.42 13.65
N TYR A 48 -12.43 0.23 12.80
CA TYR A 48 -10.99 0.37 12.91
C TYR A 48 -10.60 1.80 13.19
N ARG A 49 -9.58 1.95 14.02
CA ARG A 49 -8.93 3.21 14.32
C ARG A 49 -7.51 3.19 13.79
N VAL A 50 -7.19 4.13 12.91
CA VAL A 50 -5.85 4.33 12.35
C VAL A 50 -5.20 5.53 13.02
N THR A 51 -4.08 5.31 13.70
CA THR A 51 -3.26 6.38 14.29
C THR A 51 -2.20 6.79 13.29
N LEU A 52 -2.11 8.08 12.97
CA LEU A 52 -1.12 8.67 12.07
C LEU A 52 0.02 9.33 12.86
N ALA A 53 1.19 9.44 12.25
CA ALA A 53 2.40 9.97 12.89
C ALA A 53 2.32 11.47 13.27
N ASP A 54 1.34 12.20 12.75
CA ASP A 54 1.05 13.59 13.12
C ASP A 54 0.05 13.70 14.29
N GLY A 55 -0.33 12.57 14.90
CA GLY A 55 -1.28 12.49 15.99
C GLY A 55 -2.75 12.43 15.55
N ARG A 56 -3.05 12.54 14.25
CA ARG A 56 -4.43 12.34 13.77
C ARG A 56 -4.89 10.90 13.98
N ILE A 57 -6.18 10.77 14.21
CA ILE A 57 -6.86 9.50 14.35
C ILE A 57 -7.97 9.45 13.30
N LEU A 58 -7.95 8.42 12.46
CA LEU A 58 -8.99 8.15 11.48
C LEU A 58 -9.82 6.96 11.93
N ASP A 59 -11.14 7.07 11.92
CA ASP A 59 -12.06 5.97 12.16
C ASP A 59 -12.62 5.47 10.82
N SER A 60 -12.65 4.15 10.62
CA SER A 60 -13.21 3.54 9.41
C SER A 60 -13.92 2.23 9.72
N ASP A 61 -14.93 1.87 8.93
CA ASP A 61 -15.55 0.53 9.04
C ASP A 61 -14.63 -0.55 8.43
N PHE A 62 -13.80 -0.17 7.44
CA PHE A 62 -12.83 -1.06 6.78
C PHE A 62 -11.48 -0.39 6.61
N ALA A 63 -10.41 -1.20 6.66
CA ALA A 63 -9.05 -0.78 6.34
C ALA A 63 -8.42 -1.80 5.38
N VAL A 64 -7.90 -1.33 4.24
CA VAL A 64 -7.22 -2.16 3.24
C VAL A 64 -5.73 -1.83 3.26
N LEU A 65 -4.89 -2.85 3.47
CA LEU A 65 -3.44 -2.70 3.52
C LEU A 65 -2.83 -2.98 2.15
N GLY A 66 -2.41 -1.93 1.45
CA GLY A 66 -1.59 -2.02 0.24
C GLY A 66 -0.09 -2.00 0.51
N THR A 67 0.34 -2.08 1.77
CA THR A 67 1.75 -2.00 2.18
C THR A 67 2.45 -3.34 2.11
N MET A 68 3.79 -3.35 2.14
CA MET A 68 4.56 -4.58 2.33
C MET A 68 4.20 -5.28 3.66
N HIS A 69 4.45 -6.59 3.71
CA HIS A 69 4.12 -7.42 4.87
C HIS A 69 4.82 -6.98 6.16
N SER A 70 6.05 -6.50 6.10
CA SER A 70 6.77 -5.93 7.25
C SER A 70 6.08 -4.70 7.83
N THR A 71 5.60 -3.81 6.96
CA THR A 71 4.82 -2.62 7.36
C THR A 71 3.46 -3.02 7.90
N ALA A 72 2.77 -3.96 7.25
CA ALA A 72 1.46 -4.46 7.71
C ALA A 72 1.56 -5.06 9.12
N ARG A 73 2.59 -5.88 9.39
CA ARG A 73 2.87 -6.42 10.72
C ARG A 73 3.07 -5.33 11.76
N ALA A 74 3.86 -4.30 11.45
CA ALA A 74 4.12 -3.18 12.34
C ALA A 74 2.87 -2.34 12.64
N LEU A 75 1.95 -2.22 11.67
CA LEU A 75 0.67 -1.51 11.82
C LEU A 75 -0.34 -2.29 12.67
N LEU A 76 -0.45 -3.60 12.42
CA LEU A 76 -1.46 -4.46 13.06
C LEU A 76 -1.07 -4.86 14.48
N GLN A 77 0.22 -5.10 14.73
CA GLN A 77 0.75 -5.52 16.04
C GLN A 77 0.02 -6.74 16.64
N ASP A 78 -0.53 -7.60 15.78
CA ASP A 78 -1.25 -8.80 16.19
C ASP A 78 -0.27 -9.97 16.28
N GLU A 79 -0.07 -10.48 17.50
CA GLU A 79 0.84 -11.59 17.74
C GLU A 79 0.40 -12.88 17.06
N ALA A 80 -0.91 -13.09 16.85
CA ALA A 80 -1.43 -14.28 16.19
C ALA A 80 -1.01 -14.35 14.71
N LEU A 81 -0.77 -13.20 14.08
CA LEU A 81 -0.35 -13.11 12.67
C LEU A 81 1.18 -13.19 12.50
N ASN A 82 1.96 -13.17 13.59
CA ASN A 82 3.42 -13.13 13.49
C ASN A 82 4.00 -14.37 12.81
N GLU A 83 3.41 -15.55 13.02
CA GLU A 83 3.86 -16.79 12.38
C GLU A 83 3.74 -16.73 10.85
N ASP A 84 2.61 -16.22 10.34
CA ASP A 84 2.39 -16.03 8.91
C ASP A 84 3.34 -14.97 8.34
N PHE A 85 3.50 -13.84 9.03
CA PHE A 85 4.39 -12.78 8.57
C PHE A 85 5.88 -13.21 8.53
N ASN A 86 6.31 -14.09 9.42
CA ASN A 86 7.70 -14.58 9.47
C ASN A 86 8.08 -15.47 8.28
N GLN A 87 7.09 -15.99 7.55
CA GLN A 87 7.31 -16.80 6.35
C GLN A 87 7.51 -15.95 5.09
N LEU A 88 7.24 -14.65 5.17
CA LEU A 88 7.38 -13.71 4.07
C LEU A 88 8.76 -13.05 4.11
N PHE A 89 9.42 -13.01 2.95
CA PHE A 89 10.76 -12.47 2.83
C PHE A 89 10.78 -11.28 1.88
N ASN A 90 11.49 -10.23 2.28
CA ASN A 90 11.84 -9.14 1.37
C ASN A 90 13.15 -9.50 0.68
N SER A 91 13.14 -9.60 -0.65
CA SER A 91 14.37 -9.61 -1.44
C SER A 91 14.59 -8.21 -2.01
N SER A 92 15.74 -7.61 -1.72
CA SER A 92 16.13 -6.35 -2.32
C SER A 92 16.75 -6.60 -3.69
N MET A 93 16.27 -5.93 -4.74
CA MET A 93 16.95 -5.83 -6.03
C MET A 93 17.99 -4.70 -6.01
N ILE A 94 18.86 -4.69 -5.01
CA ILE A 94 20.04 -3.82 -5.02
C ILE A 94 21.24 -4.77 -5.10
N SER A 95 21.75 -4.93 -6.33
CA SER A 95 23.10 -5.41 -6.64
C SER A 95 23.80 -4.38 -7.48
#